data_AF-A0A3C1Z6N4-F1
#
_entry.id   AF-A0A3C1Z6N4-F1
#
_cell.length_a   1.000
_cell.length_b   1.000
_cell.length_c   1.000
_cell.angle_alpha   90.00
_cell.angle_beta   90.00
_cell.angle_gamma   90.00
#
_symmetry.space_group_name_H-M   'P 1'
#
loop_
_entity.id
_entity.type
_entity.pdbx_description
1 polymer ?
#
loop_
_entity_poly.entity_id
_entity_poly.type
_entity_poly.pdbx_seq_one_letter_code
_entity_poly.pdbx_strand_id
1 'polypeptide(L)'
;MTMQLSRHVVGIALGLVLCAGTGLAAEPADVEKFVNARIEIGEMMTNYFKGGESYGSGQRPSPEKMKEMGEDIQAKLGALLSKRGLTVEEYRARSKDVFADEAAVNGYLAAHPDLKTRYDALPLGRMGGGGGSTGRGY
;
A
#
# COMPACT_ATOMS: atom_id res chain seq x y z
N MET A 1 -59.98 -15.83 18.51
CA MET A 1 -59.46 -15.84 17.13
C MET A 1 -59.07 -14.40 16.78
N THR A 2 -57.98 -13.91 17.39
CA THR A 2 -56.62 -13.71 16.83
C THR A 2 -56.45 -12.41 16.02
N MET A 3 -56.04 -11.40 16.79
CA MET A 3 -55.33 -10.14 16.51
C MET A 3 -54.59 -10.04 15.15
N GLN A 4 -54.78 -8.90 14.48
CA GLN A 4 -53.90 -8.38 13.43
C GLN A 4 -53.38 -7.00 13.88
N LEU A 5 -52.50 -7.00 14.87
CA LEU A 5 -51.71 -5.84 15.28
C LEU A 5 -50.24 -6.17 15.01
N SER A 6 -49.76 -5.91 13.80
CA SER A 6 -48.34 -6.08 13.46
C SER A 6 -47.95 -5.20 12.27
N ARG A 7 -48.00 -3.87 12.43
CA ARG A 7 -47.12 -2.98 11.66
C ARG A 7 -45.83 -2.87 12.46
N HIS A 8 -44.92 -3.82 12.24
CA HIS A 8 -43.59 -3.82 12.84
C HIS A 8 -42.57 -3.61 11.73
N VAL A 9 -42.05 -2.37 11.71
CA VAL A 9 -40.67 -1.98 11.40
C VAL A 9 -39.97 -2.85 10.35
N VAL A 10 -39.99 -2.39 9.10
CA VAL A 10 -39.02 -2.81 8.08
C VAL A 10 -37.69 -2.17 8.45
N GLY A 11 -36.96 -2.84 9.33
CA GLY A 11 -35.58 -2.55 9.70
C GLY A 11 -34.78 -3.83 9.52
N ILE A 12 -34.70 -4.32 8.28
CA ILE A 12 -33.81 -5.44 7.97
C ILE A 12 -32.41 -4.85 7.82
N ALA A 13 -31.69 -4.95 8.94
CA ALA A 13 -30.27 -4.74 9.06
C ALA A 13 -29.54 -5.36 7.87
N LEU A 14 -28.80 -4.52 7.13
CA LEU A 14 -27.75 -4.97 6.23
C LEU A 14 -26.60 -5.47 7.12
N GLY A 15 -26.78 -6.66 7.66
CA GLY A 15 -25.85 -7.33 8.56
C GLY A 15 -24.60 -7.71 7.78
N LEU A 16 -23.53 -6.96 8.05
CA LEU A 16 -22.14 -7.30 7.81
C LEU A 16 -21.83 -8.73 8.25
N VAL A 17 -21.89 -9.68 7.33
CA VAL A 17 -21.15 -10.95 7.44
C VAL A 17 -20.66 -11.32 6.05
N LEU A 18 -19.48 -10.82 5.70
CA LEU A 18 -18.60 -11.49 4.76
C LEU A 18 -17.32 -11.86 5.52
N CYS A 19 -17.48 -12.87 6.37
CA CYS A 19 -16.37 -13.68 6.83
C CYS A 19 -16.05 -14.66 5.69
N ALA A 20 -15.43 -14.15 4.62
CA ALA A 20 -14.92 -14.97 3.53
C ALA A 20 -13.43 -15.18 3.76
N GLY A 21 -13.10 -16.29 4.43
CA GLY A 21 -11.81 -16.93 4.20
C GLY A 21 -11.85 -17.51 2.79
N THR A 22 -11.29 -16.78 1.82
CA THR A 22 -11.14 -17.24 0.43
C THR A 22 -9.68 -17.17 0.02
N GLY A 23 -9.17 -18.28 -0.50
CA GLY A 23 -7.75 -18.48 -0.80
C GLY A 23 -7.22 -17.59 -1.93
N LEU A 24 -5.96 -17.19 -1.77
CA LEU A 24 -4.95 -16.91 -2.81
C LEU A 24 -5.34 -16.01 -4.00
N ALA A 25 -6.27 -15.08 -3.82
CA ALA A 25 -6.39 -13.90 -4.67
C ALA A 25 -6.44 -12.68 -3.76
N ALA A 26 -5.60 -11.68 -4.01
CA ALA A 26 -5.68 -10.43 -3.24
C ALA A 26 -7.03 -9.77 -3.54
N GLU A 27 -7.82 -9.45 -2.52
CA GLU A 27 -9.10 -8.77 -2.74
C GLU A 27 -8.85 -7.44 -3.49
N PRO A 28 -9.69 -7.05 -4.46
CA PRO A 28 -9.46 -5.84 -5.25
C PRO A 28 -9.34 -4.57 -4.38
N ALA A 29 -10.07 -4.54 -3.25
CA ALA A 29 -9.96 -3.48 -2.25
C ALA A 29 -8.60 -3.46 -1.54
N ASP A 30 -7.99 -4.63 -1.31
CA ASP A 30 -6.62 -4.70 -0.79
C ASP A 30 -5.60 -4.28 -1.85
N VAL A 31 -5.76 -4.71 -3.11
CA VAL A 31 -4.84 -4.30 -4.19
C VAL A 31 -4.83 -2.79 -4.34
N GLU A 32 -5.99 -2.15 -4.42
CA GLU A 32 -6.12 -0.69 -4.46
C GLU A 32 -5.40 -0.04 -3.26
N LYS A 33 -5.72 -0.50 -2.05
CA LYS A 33 -5.22 0.08 -0.80
C LYS A 33 -3.69 -0.01 -0.70
N PHE A 34 -3.14 -1.18 -1.03
CA PHE A 34 -1.71 -1.45 -0.91
C PHE A 34 -0.90 -0.84 -2.05
N VAL A 35 -1.40 -0.83 -3.29
CA VAL A 35 -0.74 -0.17 -4.42
C VAL A 35 -0.64 1.34 -4.17
N ASN A 36 -1.75 1.97 -3.76
CA ASN A 36 -1.74 3.38 -3.42
C ASN A 36 -0.81 3.68 -2.23
N ALA A 37 -0.84 2.86 -1.18
CA ALA A 37 0.09 2.99 -0.06
C ALA A 37 1.54 2.90 -0.52
N ARG A 38 1.89 1.97 -1.43
CA ARG A 38 3.25 1.84 -1.97
C ARG A 38 3.70 3.07 -2.74
N ILE A 39 2.82 3.65 -3.56
CA ILE A 39 3.09 4.89 -4.30
C ILE A 39 3.36 6.03 -3.33
N GLU A 40 2.46 6.26 -2.39
CA GLU A 40 2.61 7.35 -1.43
C GLU A 40 3.86 7.17 -0.54
N ILE A 41 4.17 5.94 -0.13
CA ILE A 41 5.39 5.62 0.63
C ILE A 41 6.63 5.90 -0.23
N GLY A 42 6.64 5.43 -1.47
CA GLY A 42 7.78 5.63 -2.36
C GLY A 42 8.02 7.10 -2.70
N GLU A 43 6.95 7.89 -2.86
CA GLU A 43 7.05 9.33 -3.05
C GLU A 43 7.47 10.06 -1.78
N MET A 44 6.92 9.68 -0.63
CA MET A 44 7.31 10.22 0.67
C MET A 44 8.80 10.00 0.90
N MET A 45 9.29 8.78 0.65
CA MET A 45 10.72 8.46 0.74
C MET A 45 11.54 9.24 -0.30
N THR A 46 11.07 9.34 -1.54
CA THR A 46 11.75 10.12 -2.58
C THR A 46 11.86 11.59 -2.21
N ASN A 47 10.80 12.20 -1.68
CA ASN A 47 10.79 13.59 -1.24
C ASN A 47 11.64 13.79 0.02
N TYR A 48 11.62 12.82 0.93
CA TYR A 48 12.43 12.82 2.13
C TYR A 48 13.94 12.83 1.80
N PHE A 49 14.37 12.00 0.85
CA PHE A 49 15.77 11.95 0.41
C PHE A 49 16.15 13.00 -0.64
N LYS A 50 15.19 13.61 -1.36
CA LYS A 50 15.43 14.76 -2.23
C LYS A 50 15.54 16.08 -1.45
N GLY A 51 14.77 16.22 -0.36
CA GLY A 51 14.65 17.43 0.45
C GLY A 51 15.57 17.46 1.66
N GLY A 52 16.03 16.30 2.15
CA GLY A 52 17.24 16.25 2.93
C GLY A 52 18.38 16.67 2.01
N GLU A 53 19.09 17.74 2.36
CA GLU A 53 20.40 18.05 1.77
C GLU A 53 21.07 16.73 1.43
N SER A 54 21.43 16.55 0.16
CA SER A 54 22.42 15.57 -0.24
C SER A 54 23.38 15.45 0.92
N TYR A 55 23.52 14.27 1.52
CA TYR A 55 24.74 13.98 2.25
C TYR A 55 25.83 14.12 1.19
N GLY A 56 26.26 15.38 1.04
CA GLY A 56 27.00 15.86 -0.09
C GLY A 56 28.27 15.07 -0.09
N SER A 57 28.63 14.51 -1.23
CA SER A 57 29.90 13.79 -1.35
C SER A 57 29.93 12.41 -0.65
N GLY A 58 28.81 11.68 -0.57
CA GLY A 58 28.84 10.24 -0.24
C GLY A 58 29.15 9.90 1.22
N GLN A 59 28.96 10.85 2.14
CA GLN A 59 29.22 10.63 3.56
C GLN A 59 28.01 9.97 4.23
N ARG A 60 28.19 8.76 4.74
CA ARG A 60 27.13 8.01 5.43
C ARG A 60 26.73 8.77 6.72
N PRO A 61 25.41 8.95 7.00
CA PRO A 61 24.95 9.55 8.25
C PRO A 61 25.54 8.86 9.47
N SER A 62 25.86 9.63 10.52
CA SER A 62 26.25 9.06 11.82
C SER A 62 25.17 8.10 12.35
N PRO A 63 25.51 7.07 13.13
CA PRO A 63 24.54 6.10 13.64
C PRO A 63 23.35 6.72 14.38
N GLU A 64 23.60 7.79 15.15
CA GLU A 64 22.55 8.55 15.85
C GLU A 64 21.59 9.23 14.87
N LYS A 65 22.13 9.83 13.79
CA LYS A 65 21.33 10.44 12.72
C LYS A 65 20.57 9.41 11.90
N MET A 66 21.13 8.22 11.69
CA MET A 66 20.38 7.10 11.10
C MET A 66 19.21 6.67 11.97
N LYS A 67 19.39 6.67 13.30
CA LYS A 67 18.32 6.31 14.24
C LYS A 67 17.20 7.35 14.23
N GLU A 68 17.53 8.63 14.34
CA GLU A 68 16.56 9.74 14.25
C GLU A 68 15.79 9.71 12.92
N MET A 69 16.51 9.50 11.82
CA MET A 69 15.93 9.36 10.49
C MET A 69 14.97 8.18 10.40
N GLY A 70 15.35 7.03 10.98
CA GLY A 70 14.50 5.84 11.04
C GLY A 70 13.22 6.07 11.85
N GLU A 71 13.31 6.77 12.98
CA GLU A 71 12.17 7.12 13.83
C GLU A 71 11.21 8.08 13.11
N ASP A 72 11.74 9.10 12.42
CA ASP A 72 10.94 10.04 11.64
C ASP A 72 10.27 9.37 10.42
N ILE A 73 10.99 8.50 9.70
CA ILE A 73 10.41 7.68 8.63
C ILE A 73 9.30 6.78 9.18
N GLN A 74 9.52 6.10 10.30
CA GLN A 74 8.53 5.22 10.91
C GLN A 74 7.28 6.00 11.34
N ALA A 75 7.43 7.20 11.90
CA ALA A 75 6.32 8.07 12.27
C ALA A 75 5.52 8.55 11.03
N LYS A 76 6.21 9.02 9.98
CA LYS A 76 5.57 9.44 8.71
C LYS A 76 4.87 8.27 8.02
N LEU A 77 5.51 7.10 8.00
CA LEU A 77 4.95 5.86 7.46
C LEU A 77 3.67 5.46 8.21
N GLY A 78 3.71 5.49 9.55
CA GLY A 78 2.54 5.18 10.37
C GLY A 78 1.38 6.15 10.12
N ALA A 79 1.66 7.45 10.03
CA ALA A 79 0.64 8.46 9.75
C ALA A 79 0.02 8.30 8.35
N LEU A 80 0.85 7.99 7.33
CA LEU A 80 0.40 7.74 5.96
C LEU A 80 -0.48 6.50 5.88
N LEU A 81 -0.03 5.38 6.44
CA LEU A 81 -0.79 4.13 6.43
C LEU A 81 -2.10 4.26 7.23
N SER A 82 -2.10 5.02 8.32
CA SER A 82 -3.30 5.26 9.13
C SER A 82 -4.41 5.96 8.33
N LYS A 83 -4.07 6.85 7.38
CA LYS A 83 -5.06 7.50 6.49
C LYS A 83 -5.80 6.50 5.61
N ARG A 84 -5.15 5.37 5.30
CA ARG A 84 -5.72 4.27 4.54
C ARG A 84 -6.35 3.23 5.48
N GLY A 85 -6.32 3.40 6.80
CA GLY A 85 -6.75 2.38 7.76
C GLY A 85 -5.84 1.15 7.75
N LEU A 86 -4.53 1.36 7.63
CA LEU A 86 -3.49 0.33 7.79
C LEU A 86 -2.54 0.72 8.91
N THR A 87 -2.06 -0.27 9.65
CA THR A 87 -0.86 -0.14 10.48
C THR A 87 0.39 -0.54 9.69
N VAL A 88 1.56 -0.14 10.20
CA VAL A 88 2.85 -0.53 9.60
C VAL A 88 3.02 -2.06 9.60
N GLU A 89 2.55 -2.72 10.64
CA GLU A 89 2.64 -4.18 10.81
C GLU A 89 1.75 -4.91 9.82
N GLU A 90 0.50 -4.50 9.67
CA GLU A 90 -0.42 -5.06 8.68
C GLU A 90 0.10 -4.86 7.26
N TYR A 91 0.60 -3.65 6.94
CA TYR A 91 1.19 -3.39 5.63
C TYR A 91 2.39 -4.31 5.39
N ARG A 92 3.31 -4.46 6.35
CA ARG A 92 4.47 -5.37 6.21
C ARG A 92 4.06 -6.84 6.08
N ALA A 93 3.07 -7.28 6.84
CA ALA A 93 2.63 -8.67 6.85
C ALA A 93 1.93 -9.05 5.53
N ARG A 94 1.04 -8.18 5.02
CA ARG A 94 0.18 -8.48 3.87
C ARG A 94 0.72 -7.97 2.54
N SER A 95 1.60 -6.97 2.52
CA SER A 95 2.12 -6.41 1.27
C SER A 95 2.76 -7.47 0.38
N LYS A 96 3.53 -8.40 0.96
CA LYS A 96 4.14 -9.50 0.20
C LYS A 96 3.10 -10.35 -0.53
N ASP A 97 1.95 -10.60 0.08
CA ASP A 97 0.92 -11.49 -0.46
C ASP A 97 0.08 -10.75 -1.49
N VAL A 98 -0.21 -9.46 -1.25
CA VAL A 98 -0.92 -8.59 -2.20
C VAL A 98 -0.08 -8.31 -3.45
N PHE A 99 1.21 -8.05 -3.28
CA PHE A 99 2.11 -7.80 -4.42
C PHE A 99 2.57 -9.09 -5.12
N ALA A 100 2.37 -10.27 -4.52
CA ALA A 100 2.58 -11.55 -5.21
C ALA A 100 1.49 -11.82 -6.27
N ASP A 101 0.31 -11.20 -6.12
CA ASP A 101 -0.75 -11.23 -7.13
C ASP A 101 -0.46 -10.19 -8.22
N GLU A 102 0.55 -10.46 -9.05
CA GLU A 102 0.98 -9.56 -10.13
C GLU A 102 -0.14 -9.31 -11.13
N ALA A 103 -1.03 -10.29 -11.35
CA ALA A 103 -2.17 -10.15 -12.27
C ALA A 103 -3.15 -9.09 -11.75
N ALA A 104 -3.50 -9.15 -10.46
CA ALA A 104 -4.39 -8.17 -9.86
C ALA A 104 -3.74 -6.77 -9.77
N VAL A 105 -2.47 -6.69 -9.39
CA VAL A 105 -1.71 -5.42 -9.36
C VAL A 105 -1.63 -4.80 -10.76
N ASN A 106 -1.24 -5.57 -11.77
CA ASN A 106 -1.14 -5.08 -13.15
C ASN A 106 -2.51 -4.70 -13.71
N GLY A 107 -3.57 -5.46 -13.40
CA GLY A 107 -4.93 -5.11 -13.77
C GLY A 107 -5.37 -3.76 -13.18
N TYR A 108 -5.09 -3.54 -11.90
CA TYR A 108 -5.35 -2.26 -11.24
C TYR A 108 -4.55 -1.11 -11.86
N LEU A 109 -3.24 -1.27 -12.05
CA LEU A 109 -2.40 -0.25 -12.67
C LEU A 109 -2.77 0.04 -14.13
N ALA A 110 -3.22 -0.97 -14.88
CA ALA A 110 -3.70 -0.78 -16.25
C ALA A 110 -5.00 0.06 -16.29
N ALA A 111 -5.87 -0.09 -15.29
CA ALA A 111 -7.07 0.74 -15.13
C ALA A 111 -6.75 2.17 -14.64
N HIS A 112 -5.58 2.39 -14.04
CA HIS A 112 -5.14 3.66 -13.46
C HIS A 112 -3.77 4.11 -14.02
N PRO A 113 -3.72 4.66 -15.26
CA PRO A 113 -2.46 5.00 -15.93
C PRO A 113 -1.64 6.08 -15.21
N ASP A 114 -2.29 6.97 -14.46
CA ASP A 114 -1.63 7.96 -13.61
C ASP A 114 -0.89 7.29 -12.44
N LEU A 115 -1.55 6.33 -11.77
CA LEU A 115 -0.95 5.55 -10.69
C LEU A 115 0.16 4.65 -11.22
N LYS A 116 0.00 4.05 -12.40
CA LYS A 116 1.05 3.27 -13.07
C LYS A 116 2.32 4.09 -13.28
N THR A 117 2.18 5.31 -13.79
CA THR A 117 3.34 6.19 -14.03
C THR A 117 4.08 6.49 -12.72
N ARG A 118 3.35 6.78 -11.65
CA ARG A 118 3.94 7.05 -10.34
C ARG A 118 4.57 5.82 -9.73
N TYR A 119 3.92 4.66 -9.86
CA TYR A 119 4.40 3.35 -9.41
C TYR A 119 5.71 2.94 -10.08
N ASP A 120 5.80 3.09 -11.40
CA ASP A 120 6.99 2.76 -12.19
C ASP A 120 8.16 3.72 -11.90
N ALA A 121 7.86 4.96 -11.51
CA ALA A 121 8.86 5.96 -11.14
C ALA A 121 9.43 5.76 -9.72
N LEU A 122 8.86 4.86 -8.90
CA LEU A 122 9.33 4.66 -7.52
C LEU A 122 10.70 3.99 -7.51
N PRO A 123 11.67 4.50 -6.71
CA PRO A 123 12.96 3.85 -6.53
C PRO A 123 12.85 2.46 -5.86
N LEU A 124 11.71 2.16 -5.23
CA LEU A 124 11.40 0.91 -4.53
C LEU A 124 10.89 -0.22 -5.46
N GLY A 125 10.62 0.08 -6.75
CA GLY A 125 10.20 -0.94 -7.72
C GLY A 125 11.28 -1.99 -8.00
N ARG A 126 12.55 -1.68 -7.75
CA ARG A 126 13.68 -2.61 -7.99
C ARG A 126 13.91 -3.66 -6.91
N MET A 127 13.23 -3.61 -5.77
CA MET A 127 13.61 -4.38 -4.58
C MET A 127 12.64 -5.53 -4.24
N GLY A 128 11.58 -5.75 -5.04
CA GLY A 128 10.55 -6.75 -4.77
C GLY A 128 10.33 -7.81 -5.87
N GLY A 129 11.11 -7.80 -6.94
CA GLY A 129 10.96 -8.76 -8.05
C GLY A 129 12.27 -8.92 -8.79
N GLY A 130 13.02 -9.97 -8.46
CA GLY A 130 14.11 -10.38 -9.33
C GLY A 130 13.53 -10.95 -10.62
N GLY A 131 13.92 -10.37 -11.76
CA GLY A 131 13.93 -11.06 -13.05
C GLY A 131 12.82 -10.68 -14.03
N GLY A 132 13.15 -9.85 -15.01
CA GLY A 132 12.32 -9.61 -16.19
C GLY A 132 13.03 -8.75 -17.23
N SER A 133 13.75 -9.40 -18.13
CA SER A 133 14.42 -8.80 -19.29
C SER A 133 13.50 -7.92 -20.14
N THR A 134 13.83 -6.64 -20.28
CA THR A 134 13.65 -5.86 -21.51
C THR A 134 14.74 -4.77 -21.46
N GLY A 135 15.90 -4.87 -22.10
CA GLY A 135 16.18 -5.36 -23.44
C GLY A 135 16.52 -4.15 -24.32
N ARG A 136 17.83 -3.95 -24.58
CA ARG A 136 18.47 -3.01 -25.53
C ARG A 136 18.50 -1.54 -25.08
N GLY A 137 19.63 -0.87 -24.89
CA GLY A 137 20.93 -1.05 -25.52
C GLY A 137 20.89 -0.54 -26.96
N TYR A 138 21.00 0.77 -27.13
CA TYR A 138 21.63 1.52 -28.22
C TYR A 138 21.92 2.94 -27.74
#